data_AF-A0A6V8NMH7-F1
#
_entry.id   AF-A0A6V8NMH7-F1
#
_cell.length_a   1.000
_cell.length_b   1.000
_cell.length_c   1.000
_cell.angle_alpha   90.00
_cell.angle_beta   90.00
_cell.angle_gamma   90.00
#
_symmetry.space_group_name_H-M   'P 1'
#
loop_
_entity.id
_entity.type
_entity.pdbx_description
1 polymer ?
#
loop_
_entity_poly.entity_id
_entity_poly.type
_entity_poly.pdbx_seq_one_letter_code
_entity_poly.pdbx_strand_id
1 'polypeptide(L)'
;MASQISKAGESCLMPKIASTHNLRLAWLKVKEAKDSPGLDRVNLRMFARDLEENLVRIQKLLLRDWYIPLPARGVQIPKESGGTRQLGIFTIEDRLVQRAFLNVLEPIFEEDFLPQSFGYRRGKSVQQVAEEILDYRDQGLEWVVDADITRFFDSTRCITPLLYVIMGFV
;
A
#
# COMPACT_ATOMS: atom_id res chain seq x y z
N MET A 1 -8.93 27.29 -13.14
CA MET A 1 -7.53 27.37 -12.64
C MET A 1 -7.11 26.06 -11.95
N ALA A 2 -7.38 24.90 -12.56
CA ALA A 2 -7.05 23.59 -11.98
C ALA A 2 -5.95 22.84 -12.76
N SER A 3 -5.32 23.50 -13.76
CA SER A 3 -4.41 22.82 -14.70
C SER A 3 -2.91 23.08 -14.48
N GLN A 4 -2.52 23.77 -13.40
CA GLN A 4 -1.10 24.04 -13.11
C GLN A 4 -0.52 23.20 -11.96
N ILE A 5 -1.33 22.40 -11.27
CA ILE A 5 -0.85 21.48 -10.22
C ILE A 5 -0.23 20.19 -10.83
N SER A 6 -0.60 19.84 -12.07
CA SER A 6 -0.35 18.51 -12.66
C SER A 6 1.01 18.27 -13.33
N LYS A 7 2.01 19.15 -13.18
CA LYS A 7 3.38 18.86 -13.68
C LYS A 7 4.51 19.12 -12.69
N ALA A 8 4.36 20.08 -11.78
CA ALA A 8 5.39 20.39 -10.78
C ALA A 8 5.32 19.43 -9.56
N GLY A 9 4.13 18.98 -9.18
CA GLY A 9 3.93 18.06 -8.04
C GLY A 9 4.53 16.68 -8.28
N GLU A 10 4.29 16.09 -9.45
CA GLU A 10 4.75 14.74 -9.82
C GLU A 10 6.28 14.65 -9.93
N SER A 11 6.93 15.68 -10.49
CA SER A 11 8.41 15.72 -10.64
C SER A 11 9.17 15.72 -9.30
N CYS A 12 8.49 15.98 -8.18
CA CYS A 12 9.09 16.08 -6.85
C CYS A 12 8.85 14.83 -5.97
N LEU A 13 7.91 13.94 -6.33
CA LEU A 13 7.53 12.81 -5.47
C LEU A 13 8.59 11.71 -5.46
N MET A 14 9.13 11.33 -6.62
CA MET A 14 10.12 10.26 -6.71
C MET A 14 11.38 10.54 -5.86
N PRO A 15 11.96 11.76 -5.87
CA PRO A 15 13.04 12.10 -4.94
C PRO A 15 12.66 11.97 -3.45
N LYS A 16 11.42 12.28 -3.08
CA LYS A 16 10.92 12.11 -1.69
C LYS A 16 10.79 10.63 -1.34
N ILE A 17 10.20 9.84 -2.24
CA ILE A 17 10.01 8.39 -2.09
C ILE A 17 11.36 7.70 -1.94
N ALA A 18 12.30 7.98 -2.84
CA ALA A 18 13.63 7.39 -2.88
C ALA A 18 14.63 8.01 -1.88
N SER A 19 14.22 9.02 -1.10
CA SER A 19 15.11 9.65 -0.12
C SER A 19 15.62 8.63 0.90
N THR A 20 16.92 8.70 1.24
CA THR A 20 17.54 7.75 2.18
C THR A 20 16.81 7.74 3.53
N HIS A 21 16.34 8.92 3.96
CA HIS A 21 15.55 9.04 5.17
C HIS A 21 14.24 8.24 5.08
N ASN A 22 13.46 8.42 4.01
CA ASN A 22 12.20 7.68 3.83
C ASN A 22 12.43 6.17 3.69
N LEU A 23 13.45 5.74 2.95
CA LEU A 23 13.79 4.32 2.81
C LEU A 23 14.16 3.69 4.16
N ARG A 24 14.86 4.42 5.04
CA ARG A 24 15.14 3.98 6.40
C ARG A 24 13.86 3.89 7.25
N LEU A 25 12.96 4.87 7.16
CA LEU A 25 11.65 4.80 7.83
C LEU A 25 10.81 3.62 7.34
N ALA A 26 10.82 3.35 6.05
CA ALA A 26 10.17 2.20 5.44
C ALA A 26 10.75 0.88 6.00
N TRP A 27 12.08 0.77 6.07
CA TRP A 27 12.75 -0.37 6.68
C TRP A 27 12.33 -0.60 8.14
N LEU A 28 12.23 0.47 8.95
CA LEU A 28 11.80 0.35 10.35
C LEU A 28 10.41 -0.29 10.47
N LYS A 29 9.51 -0.05 9.52
CA LYS A 29 8.19 -0.68 9.49
C LYS A 29 8.23 -2.10 8.95
N VAL A 30 9.04 -2.36 7.92
CA VAL A 30 9.17 -3.72 7.34
C VAL A 30 9.80 -4.70 8.32
N LYS A 31 10.78 -4.26 9.13
CA LYS A 31 11.44 -5.14 10.13
C LYS A 31 10.54 -5.50 11.33
N GLU A 32 9.48 -4.70 11.59
CA GLU A 32 8.49 -4.99 12.63
C GLU A 32 7.51 -6.09 12.21
N ALA A 33 7.37 -6.33 10.89
CA ALA A 33 6.51 -7.37 10.35
C ALA A 33 7.11 -8.77 10.54
N LYS A 34 6.25 -9.80 10.46
CA LYS A 34 6.70 -11.20 10.49
C LYS A 34 7.64 -11.49 9.33
N ASP A 35 8.71 -12.22 9.61
CA ASP A 35 9.65 -12.64 8.56
C ASP A 35 8.96 -13.60 7.60
N SER A 36 8.97 -13.26 6.33
CA SER A 36 8.31 -13.98 5.25
C SER A 36 9.07 -13.70 3.97
N PRO A 37 10.08 -14.52 3.65
CA PRO A 37 10.90 -14.33 2.46
C PRO A 37 10.05 -14.41 1.19
N GLY A 38 10.38 -13.56 0.22
CA GLY A 38 9.74 -13.54 -1.09
C GLY A 38 10.24 -14.68 -1.98
N LEU A 39 10.20 -14.46 -3.30
CA LEU A 39 10.67 -15.44 -4.27
C LEU A 39 12.19 -15.63 -4.23
N ASP A 40 12.93 -14.57 -3.93
CA ASP A 40 14.40 -14.52 -3.76
C ASP A 40 14.91 -15.25 -2.52
N ARG A 41 14.00 -15.65 -1.61
CA ARG A 41 14.29 -16.30 -0.32
C ARG A 41 15.20 -15.50 0.62
N VAL A 42 15.36 -14.19 0.38
CA VAL A 42 16.08 -13.30 1.30
C VAL A 42 15.21 -13.04 2.52
N ASN A 43 15.76 -13.28 3.71
CA ASN A 43 15.08 -13.06 4.99
C ASN A 43 15.52 -11.75 5.66
N LEU A 44 14.82 -11.34 6.72
CA LEU A 44 15.07 -10.04 7.38
C LEU A 44 16.51 -9.91 7.87
N ARG A 45 17.10 -10.98 8.40
CA ARG A 45 18.48 -10.98 8.90
C ARG A 45 19.49 -10.78 7.78
N MET A 46 19.31 -11.48 6.66
CA MET A 46 20.18 -11.35 5.48
C MET A 46 20.10 -9.94 4.91
N PHE A 47 18.89 -9.41 4.72
CA PHE A 47 18.69 -8.06 4.21
C PHE A 47 19.30 -7.00 5.14
N ALA A 48 19.15 -7.18 6.46
CA ALA A 48 19.68 -6.26 7.47
C ALA A 48 21.22 -6.24 7.52
N ARG A 49 21.89 -7.32 7.15
CA ARG A 49 23.37 -7.41 7.18
C ARG A 49 24.01 -6.38 6.26
N ASP A 50 23.45 -6.25 5.06
CA ASP A 50 23.95 -5.39 4.00
C ASP A 50 22.99 -4.20 3.76
N LEU A 51 22.31 -3.74 4.84
CA LEU A 51 21.20 -2.79 4.76
C LEU A 51 21.57 -1.50 4.02
N GLU A 52 22.64 -0.82 4.43
CA GLU A 52 23.01 0.48 3.87
C GLU A 52 23.36 0.38 2.38
N GLU A 53 24.05 -0.68 1.96
CA GLU A 53 24.34 -0.94 0.55
C GLU A 53 23.06 -1.20 -0.24
N ASN A 54 22.14 -1.99 0.31
CA ASN A 54 20.83 -2.22 -0.28
C ASN A 54 20.04 -0.92 -0.43
N LEU A 55 19.98 -0.06 0.59
CA LEU A 55 19.25 1.21 0.52
C LEU A 55 19.82 2.16 -0.54
N VAL A 56 21.15 2.27 -0.63
CA VAL A 56 21.82 3.09 -1.65
C VAL A 56 21.55 2.54 -3.05
N ARG A 57 21.59 1.22 -3.23
CA ARG A 57 21.27 0.58 -4.51
C ARG A 57 19.82 0.85 -4.92
N ILE A 58 18.87 0.60 -4.01
CA ILE A 58 17.43 0.80 -4.24
C ILE A 58 17.15 2.27 -4.60
N GLN A 59 17.71 3.22 -3.86
CA GLN A 59 17.59 4.64 -4.18
C GLN A 59 18.04 4.95 -5.61
N LYS A 60 19.22 4.47 -6.02
CA LYS A 60 19.73 4.70 -7.38
C LYS A 60 18.83 4.10 -8.44
N LEU A 61 18.27 2.91 -8.19
CA LEU A 61 17.34 2.26 -9.10
C LEU A 61 16.03 3.03 -9.24
N LEU A 62 15.47 3.50 -8.12
CA LEU A 62 14.23 4.29 -8.09
C LEU A 62 14.40 5.63 -8.79
N LEU A 63 15.49 6.35 -8.54
CA LEU A 63 15.74 7.66 -9.15
C LEU A 63 16.04 7.60 -10.66
N ARG A 64 16.39 6.42 -11.18
CA ARG A 64 16.66 6.18 -12.60
C ARG A 64 15.51 5.48 -13.33
N ASP A 65 14.41 5.22 -12.63
CA ASP A 65 13.29 4.40 -13.14
C ASP A 65 13.73 3.00 -13.62
N TRP A 66 14.76 2.43 -12.99
CA TRP A 66 15.32 1.11 -13.30
C TRP A 66 14.94 0.03 -12.29
N TYR A 67 14.13 0.39 -11.29
CA TYR A 67 13.64 -0.57 -10.31
C TYR A 67 12.55 -1.45 -10.94
N ILE A 68 12.79 -2.75 -10.99
CA ILE A 68 11.83 -3.74 -11.48
C ILE A 68 11.49 -4.68 -10.32
N PRO A 69 10.23 -4.68 -9.83
CA PRO A 69 9.83 -5.53 -8.71
C PRO A 69 9.82 -7.00 -9.11
N LEU A 70 10.06 -7.88 -8.14
CA LEU A 70 9.97 -9.31 -8.37
C LEU A 70 8.51 -9.80 -8.25
N PRO A 71 8.14 -10.88 -8.97
CA PRO A 71 6.82 -11.46 -8.83
C PRO A 71 6.61 -11.99 -7.42
N ALA A 72 5.41 -11.78 -6.87
CA ALA A 72 5.06 -12.28 -5.55
C ALA A 72 5.08 -13.81 -5.49
N ARG A 73 5.60 -14.35 -4.39
CA ARG A 73 5.57 -15.80 -4.12
C ARG A 73 4.18 -16.20 -3.62
N GLY A 74 3.46 -17.00 -4.40
CA GLY A 74 2.14 -17.50 -4.03
C GLY A 74 2.19 -18.51 -2.87
N VAL A 75 1.34 -18.31 -1.86
CA VAL A 75 1.14 -19.22 -0.72
C VAL A 75 -0.34 -19.46 -0.51
N GLN A 76 -0.73 -20.72 -0.34
CA GLN A 76 -2.08 -21.09 0.03
C GLN A 76 -2.22 -21.14 1.55
N ILE A 77 -3.19 -20.42 2.08
CA ILE A 77 -3.54 -20.42 3.50
C ILE A 77 -4.97 -20.94 3.66
N PRO A 78 -5.25 -21.87 4.57
CA PRO A 78 -6.62 -22.33 4.82
C PRO A 78 -7.50 -21.20 5.35
N LYS A 79 -8.76 -21.15 4.90
CA LYS A 79 -9.78 -20.29 5.51
C LYS A 79 -10.40 -21.00 6.72
N GLU A 80 -10.84 -20.23 7.70
CA GLU A 80 -11.59 -20.76 8.86
C GLU A 80 -12.92 -21.42 8.43
N SER A 81 -13.56 -20.89 7.39
CA SER A 81 -14.83 -21.39 6.82
C SER A 81 -14.67 -22.52 5.79
N GLY A 82 -13.45 -23.02 5.57
CA GLY A 82 -13.13 -24.01 4.54
C GLY A 82 -12.64 -23.41 3.21
N GLY A 83 -11.83 -24.19 2.49
CA GLY A 83 -11.12 -23.75 1.29
C GLY A 83 -9.81 -23.02 1.57
N THR A 84 -9.20 -22.44 0.54
CA THR A 84 -7.88 -21.78 0.62
C THR A 84 -7.93 -20.34 0.11
N ARG A 85 -7.18 -19.44 0.75
CA ARG A 85 -6.84 -18.10 0.28
C ARG A 85 -5.43 -18.12 -0.32
N GLN A 86 -5.29 -17.66 -1.55
CA GLN A 86 -3.99 -17.36 -2.14
C GLN A 86 -3.48 -16.03 -1.58
N LEU A 87 -2.24 -15.99 -1.10
CA LEU A 87 -1.52 -14.78 -0.72
C LEU A 87 -0.26 -14.64 -1.56
N GLY A 88 0.02 -13.42 -2.03
CA GLY A 88 1.29 -13.07 -2.63
C GLY A 88 2.25 -12.53 -1.58
N ILE A 89 3.38 -13.20 -1.39
CA ILE A 89 4.46 -12.73 -0.52
C ILE A 89 5.54 -12.07 -1.38
N PHE A 90 5.62 -10.74 -1.31
CA PHE A 90 6.66 -9.95 -1.97
C PHE A 90 8.02 -10.08 -1.27
N THR A 91 9.10 -9.76 -1.98
CA THR A 91 10.44 -9.71 -1.36
C THR A 91 10.54 -8.60 -0.31
N ILE A 92 11.56 -8.67 0.54
CA ILE A 92 11.79 -7.61 1.55
C ILE A 92 12.05 -6.26 0.87
N GLU A 93 12.79 -6.27 -0.23
CA GLU A 93 13.07 -5.10 -1.04
C GLU A 93 11.78 -4.51 -1.62
N ASP A 94 10.94 -5.33 -2.24
CA ASP A 94 9.64 -4.89 -2.78
C ASP A 94 8.74 -4.32 -1.69
N ARG A 95 8.67 -4.96 -0.51
CA ARG A 95 7.91 -4.45 0.64
C ARG A 95 8.45 -3.12 1.15
N LEU A 96 9.77 -2.95 1.17
CA LEU A 96 10.43 -1.70 1.55
C LEU A 96 10.06 -0.60 0.57
N VAL A 97 10.15 -0.86 -0.74
CA VAL A 97 9.77 0.10 -1.78
C VAL A 97 8.29 0.45 -1.67
N GLN A 98 7.38 -0.54 -1.61
CA GLN A 98 5.94 -0.31 -1.42
C GLN A 98 5.67 0.55 -0.18
N ARG A 99 6.36 0.29 0.94
CA ARG A 99 6.23 1.09 2.16
C ARG A 99 6.77 2.51 1.99
N ALA A 100 7.84 2.70 1.24
CA ALA A 100 8.39 4.01 0.94
C ALA A 100 7.42 4.85 0.09
N PHE A 101 6.75 4.23 -0.89
CA PHE A 101 5.64 4.85 -1.63
C PHE A 101 4.49 5.22 -0.68
N LEU A 102 4.06 4.28 0.16
CA LEU A 102 2.95 4.50 1.09
C LEU A 102 3.22 5.68 2.04
N ASN A 103 4.42 5.79 2.60
CA ASN A 103 4.77 6.90 3.50
C ASN A 103 4.60 8.29 2.87
N VAL A 104 4.73 8.40 1.54
CA VAL A 104 4.60 9.68 0.81
C VAL A 104 3.19 9.88 0.28
N LEU A 105 2.55 8.81 -0.21
CA LEU A 105 1.23 8.87 -0.83
C LEU A 105 0.09 8.89 0.19
N GLU A 106 0.22 8.19 1.31
CA GLU A 106 -0.83 8.10 2.33
C GLU A 106 -1.29 9.48 2.82
N PRO A 107 -0.41 10.43 3.21
CA PRO A 107 -0.86 11.76 3.63
C PRO A 107 -1.56 12.58 2.54
N ILE A 108 -1.23 12.33 1.26
CA ILE A 108 -1.84 13.04 0.13
C ILE A 108 -3.28 12.56 -0.06
N PHE A 109 -3.49 11.24 -0.10
CA PHE A 109 -4.82 10.66 -0.27
C PHE A 109 -5.70 10.78 0.97
N GLU A 110 -5.11 10.90 2.16
CA GLU A 110 -5.88 11.07 3.39
C GLU A 110 -6.74 12.35 3.40
N GLU A 111 -6.33 13.38 2.65
CA GLU A 111 -7.12 14.61 2.47
C GLU A 111 -8.39 14.40 1.64
N ASP A 112 -8.38 13.46 0.70
CA ASP A 112 -9.48 13.21 -0.24
C ASP A 112 -10.45 12.11 0.26
N PHE A 113 -10.04 11.29 1.22
CA PHE A 113 -10.87 10.19 1.69
C PHE A 113 -12.10 10.67 2.47
N LEU A 114 -13.26 10.11 2.12
CA LEU A 114 -14.50 10.31 2.87
C LEU A 114 -14.35 9.89 4.34
N PRO A 115 -15.00 10.59 5.29
CA PRO A 115 -14.97 10.22 6.71
C PRO A 115 -15.40 8.77 6.98
N GLN A 116 -16.36 8.27 6.19
CA GLN A 116 -16.95 6.92 6.23
C GLN A 116 -16.08 5.83 5.58
N SER A 117 -14.92 6.19 5.04
CA SER A 117 -13.95 5.20 4.56
C SER A 117 -13.06 4.75 5.73
N PHE A 118 -13.18 3.50 6.17
CA PHE A 118 -12.42 3.00 7.33
C PHE A 118 -11.32 1.99 6.97
N GLY A 119 -11.44 1.33 5.83
CA GLY A 119 -10.55 0.23 5.44
C GLY A 119 -9.11 0.70 5.22
N TYR A 120 -8.16 -0.02 5.82
CA TYR A 120 -6.71 0.16 5.61
C TYR A 120 -6.16 1.57 5.85
N ARG A 121 -6.86 2.41 6.63
CA ARG A 121 -6.46 3.79 6.96
C ARG A 121 -5.90 3.90 8.36
N ARG A 122 -4.89 4.75 8.53
CA ARG A 122 -4.27 5.00 9.84
C ARG A 122 -5.27 5.69 10.78
N GLY A 123 -5.39 5.18 12.00
CA GLY A 123 -6.31 5.75 13.00
C GLY A 123 -7.79 5.43 12.77
N LYS A 124 -8.11 4.64 11.74
CA LYS A 124 -9.45 4.11 11.48
C LYS A 124 -9.54 2.65 11.94
N SER A 125 -10.69 2.24 12.48
CA SER A 125 -10.87 0.87 12.99
C SER A 125 -12.26 0.31 12.69
N VAL A 126 -12.37 -1.02 12.72
CA VAL A 126 -13.66 -1.73 12.59
C VAL A 126 -14.61 -1.37 13.75
N GLN A 127 -14.07 -0.98 14.91
CA GLN A 127 -14.89 -0.55 16.04
C GLN A 127 -15.60 0.77 15.74
N GLN A 128 -14.91 1.73 15.12
CA GLN A 128 -15.54 2.99 14.70
C GLN A 128 -16.63 2.78 13.65
N VAL A 129 -16.47 1.80 12.75
CA VAL A 129 -17.53 1.40 11.80
C VAL A 129 -18.77 0.92 12.56
N ALA A 130 -18.57 0.07 13.58
CA ALA A 130 -19.68 -0.44 14.38
C ALA A 130 -20.39 0.68 15.15
N GLU A 131 -19.65 1.63 15.71
CA GLU A 131 -20.20 2.82 16.37
C GLU A 131 -21.04 3.66 15.41
N GLU A 132 -20.53 3.98 14.22
CA GLU A 132 -21.27 4.77 13.22
C GLU A 132 -22.54 4.06 12.71
N ILE A 133 -22.50 2.73 12.55
CA ILE A 133 -23.69 1.93 12.20
C ILE A 133 -24.75 1.98 13.31
N LEU A 134 -24.33 1.92 14.58
CA LEU A 134 -25.24 2.02 15.72
C LEU A 134 -25.88 3.41 15.79
N ASP A 135 -25.11 4.46 15.53
CA ASP A 135 -25.63 5.83 15.48
C ASP A 135 -26.66 6.02 14.36
N TYR A 136 -26.43 5.42 13.17
CA TYR A 136 -27.41 5.44 12.08
C TYR A 136 -28.69 4.68 12.43
N ARG A 137 -28.56 3.52 13.07
CA ARG A 137 -29.72 2.76 13.56
C ARG A 137 -30.53 3.60 14.55
N ASP A 138 -29.88 4.27 15.48
CA ASP A 138 -30.55 5.09 16.51
C ASP A 138 -31.22 6.34 15.94
N GLN A 139 -30.82 6.76 14.73
CA GLN A 139 -31.50 7.79 13.92
C GLN A 139 -32.70 7.25 13.12
N GLY A 140 -33.02 5.95 13.23
CA GLY A 140 -34.15 5.31 12.54
C GLY A 140 -33.82 4.73 11.16
N LEU A 141 -32.53 4.61 10.81
CA LEU A 141 -32.11 3.94 9.57
C LEU A 141 -31.98 2.43 9.84
N GLU A 142 -33.05 1.69 9.57
CA GLU A 142 -33.17 0.27 9.93
C GLU A 142 -32.81 -0.71 8.80
N TRP A 143 -32.63 -0.21 7.58
CA TRP A 143 -32.36 -1.03 6.40
C TRP A 143 -30.91 -0.86 5.94
N VAL A 144 -30.22 -1.99 5.75
CA VAL A 144 -28.84 -2.05 5.26
C VAL A 144 -28.83 -2.65 3.85
N VAL A 145 -28.15 -1.96 2.92
CA VAL A 145 -27.80 -2.52 1.62
C VAL A 145 -26.38 -3.05 1.72
N ASP A 146 -26.25 -4.37 1.75
CA ASP A 146 -24.95 -5.05 1.75
C ASP A 146 -24.46 -5.23 0.31
N ALA A 147 -23.25 -4.74 0.03
CA ALA A 147 -22.62 -4.77 -1.29
C ALA A 147 -21.13 -5.08 -1.17
N ASP A 148 -20.66 -6.06 -1.94
CA ASP A 148 -19.25 -6.47 -1.99
C ASP A 148 -18.72 -6.54 -3.43
N ILE A 149 -17.45 -6.20 -3.62
CA ILE A 149 -16.78 -6.28 -4.92
C ILE A 149 -15.97 -7.57 -4.99
N THR A 150 -16.45 -8.51 -5.80
CA THR A 150 -15.77 -9.78 -6.00
C THR A 150 -14.42 -9.58 -6.73
N ARG A 151 -13.34 -10.07 -6.12
CA ARG A 151 -11.98 -10.08 -6.70
C ARG A 151 -11.49 -8.71 -7.16
N PHE A 152 -11.63 -7.68 -6.33
CA PHE A 152 -11.20 -6.30 -6.64
C PHE A 152 -9.87 -6.22 -7.42
N PHE A 153 -8.77 -6.76 -6.87
CA PHE A 153 -7.44 -6.70 -7.50
C PHE A 153 -7.27 -7.57 -8.75
N ASP A 154 -8.04 -8.66 -8.92
CA ASP A 154 -7.99 -9.45 -10.16
C ASP A 154 -8.85 -8.80 -11.27
N SER A 155 -9.86 -8.03 -10.87
CA SER A 155 -10.85 -7.42 -11.76
C SER A 155 -10.45 -6.04 -12.29
N THR A 156 -9.49 -5.37 -11.64
CA THR A 156 -8.87 -4.13 -12.13
C THR A 156 -8.05 -4.42 -13.39
N ARG A 157 -8.69 -4.29 -14.56
CA ARG A 157 -8.05 -4.42 -15.87
C ARG A 157 -7.14 -3.22 -16.13
N CYS A 158 -5.84 -3.50 -16.20
CA CYS A 158 -4.77 -2.53 -16.46
C CYS A 158 -4.65 -1.50 -15.32
N ILE A 159 -3.44 -1.23 -14.84
CA ILE A 159 -3.22 -0.27 -13.73
C ILE A 159 -3.60 1.17 -14.13
N THR A 160 -3.81 1.43 -15.43
CA THR A 160 -4.06 2.75 -16.02
C THR A 160 -5.21 3.54 -15.38
N PRO A 161 -6.43 2.99 -15.18
CA PRO A 161 -7.52 3.74 -14.53
C PRO A 161 -7.19 4.13 -13.08
N LEU A 162 -6.49 3.25 -12.36
CA LEU A 162 -6.03 3.53 -11.00
C LEU A 162 -4.93 4.60 -11.01
N LEU A 163 -4.04 4.57 -12.01
CA LEU A 163 -3.03 5.60 -12.23
C LEU A 163 -3.66 6.96 -12.54
N TYR A 164 -4.73 7.01 -13.34
CA TYR A 164 -5.44 8.25 -13.68
C TYR A 164 -6.11 8.88 -12.45
N VAL A 165 -6.69 8.06 -11.56
CA VAL A 165 -7.23 8.54 -10.26
C VAL A 165 -6.11 9.05 -9.35
N ILE A 166 -4.97 8.35 -9.31
CA ILE A 166 -3.79 8.74 -8.51
C ILE A 166 -3.11 10.02 -9.04
N MET A 167 -3.12 10.24 -10.36
CA MET A 167 -2.51 11.39 -11.04
C MET A 167 -3.49 12.56 -11.26
N GLY A 168 -4.73 12.46 -10.75
CA GLY A 168 -5.70 13.56 -10.79
C GLY A 168 -6.26 13.87 -12.19
N PHE A 169 -6.34 12.90 -13.09
CA PHE A 169 -7.05 13.03 -14.36
C PHE A 169 -8.50 12.54 -14.21
N VAL A 170 -9.34 13.38 -13.59
CA VAL A 170 -10.81 13.36 -13.75
C VAL A 170 -11.27 14.79 -13.94
#